data_AF-X1CVF3-F1
#
_entry.id   AF-X1CVF3-F1
#
_cell.length_a   1.000
_cell.length_b   1.000
_cell.length_c   1.000
_cell.angle_alpha   90.00
_cell.angle_beta   90.00
_cell.angle_gamma   90.00
#
_symmetry.space_group_name_H-M   'P 1'
#
loop_
_entity.id
_entity.type
_entity.pdbx_description
1 polymer ?
#
loop_
_entity_poly.entity_id
_entity_poly.type
_entity_poly.pdbx_seq_one_letter_code
_entity_poly.pdbx_strand_id
1 'polypeptide(L)'
;MSGLAATYLEQARRHLEAGNAQKAIALLDRARALGAPSTDVAADFYGILGQACQRVGRHEEAGRYLQHADHLKAQSRPRQPVPQEAAPVSSPVPSS
;
A
#
# COMPACT_ATOMS: atom_id res chain seq x y z
N MET A 1 18.40 -13.52 6.01
CA MET A 1 17.33 -14.34 6.63
C MET A 1 15.96 -13.79 6.20
N SER A 2 15.55 -14.01 4.94
CA SER A 2 14.40 -13.31 4.34
C SER A 2 13.12 -14.16 4.23
N GLY A 3 13.14 -15.41 4.73
CA GLY A 3 12.00 -16.33 4.60
C GLY A 3 10.85 -16.02 5.56
N LEU A 4 11.14 -15.64 6.81
CA LEU A 4 10.12 -15.52 7.85
C LEU A 4 9.12 -14.39 7.58
N ALA A 5 9.58 -13.21 7.15
CA ALA A 5 8.71 -12.08 6.86
C ALA A 5 7.73 -12.37 5.71
N ALA A 6 8.19 -13.05 4.65
CA ALA A 6 7.35 -13.50 3.55
C ALA A 6 6.30 -14.53 4.01
N THR A 7 6.69 -15.48 4.87
CA THR A 7 5.74 -16.45 5.44
C THR A 7 4.64 -15.76 6.26
N TYR A 8 4.99 -14.77 7.10
CA TYR A 8 4.01 -14.02 7.87
C TYR A 8 3.06 -13.20 6.98
N LEU A 9 3.57 -12.62 5.89
CA LEU A 9 2.76 -11.91 4.90
C LEU A 9 1.68 -12.84 4.30
N GLU A 10 2.10 -14.03 3.87
CA GLU A 10 1.19 -14.99 3.26
C GLU A 10 0.14 -15.51 4.25
N GLN A 11 0.54 -15.75 5.50
CA GLN A 11 -0.39 -16.09 6.58
C GLN A 11 -1.38 -14.95 6.86
N ALA A 12 -0.90 -13.70 6.93
CA ALA A 12 -1.75 -12.54 7.14
C ALA A 12 -2.79 -12.39 6.03
N ARG A 13 -2.40 -12.61 4.77
CA ARG A 13 -3.33 -12.62 3.63
C ARG A 13 -4.40 -13.70 3.78
N ARG A 14 -4.03 -14.93 4.13
CA ARG A 14 -5.02 -16.01 4.35
C ARG A 14 -5.97 -15.68 5.49
N HIS A 15 -5.47 -15.10 6.58
CA HIS A 15 -6.32 -14.65 7.69
C HIS A 15 -7.26 -13.52 7.27
N LEU A 16 -6.79 -12.59 6.44
CA LEU A 16 -7.63 -11.56 5.85
C LEU A 16 -8.75 -12.18 5.01
N GLU A 17 -8.44 -13.08 4.08
CA GLU A 17 -9.44 -13.77 3.26
C GLU A 17 -10.44 -14.55 4.12
N ALA A 18 -9.98 -15.16 5.21
CA ALA A 18 -10.83 -15.87 6.19
C ALA A 18 -11.67 -14.95 7.10
N GLY A 19 -11.68 -13.63 6.92
CA GLY A 19 -12.44 -12.71 7.77
C GLY A 19 -11.70 -12.20 9.02
N ASN A 20 -10.53 -12.76 9.32
CA ASN A 20 -9.79 -12.51 10.56
C ASN A 20 -8.80 -11.33 10.42
N ALA A 21 -9.33 -10.14 10.13
CA ALA A 21 -8.51 -8.95 9.87
C ALA A 21 -7.60 -8.55 11.06
N GLN A 22 -8.06 -8.70 12.31
CA GLN A 22 -7.24 -8.44 13.50
C GLN A 22 -6.01 -9.36 13.58
N LYS A 23 -6.16 -10.66 13.26
CA LYS A 23 -5.03 -11.60 13.23
C LYS A 23 -4.05 -11.25 12.11
N ALA A 24 -4.56 -10.82 10.96
CA ALA A 24 -3.71 -10.36 9.86
C ALA A 24 -2.82 -9.20 10.28
N ILE A 25 -3.36 -8.19 10.98
CA ILE A 25 -2.59 -7.04 11.50
C ILE A 25 -1.50 -7.52 12.46
N ALA A 26 -1.85 -8.37 13.43
CA ALA A 26 -0.88 -8.87 14.42
C ALA A 26 0.28 -9.67 13.78
N LEU A 27 0.00 -10.45 12.74
CA LEU A 27 1.02 -11.19 11.98
C LEU A 27 1.95 -10.24 11.23
N LEU A 28 1.40 -9.19 10.62
CA LEU A 28 2.17 -8.18 9.91
C LEU A 28 3.05 -7.36 10.86
N ASP A 29 2.55 -6.96 12.03
CA ASP A 29 3.36 -6.29 13.06
C ASP A 29 4.51 -7.19 13.54
N ARG A 30 4.25 -8.49 13.71
CA ARG A 30 5.29 -9.44 14.07
C ARG A 30 6.33 -9.61 12.95
N ALA A 31 5.90 -9.66 11.69
CA ALA A 31 6.81 -9.68 10.55
C ALA A 31 7.71 -8.44 10.54
N ARG A 32 7.12 -7.25 10.78
CA ARG A 32 7.84 -5.98 10.87
C ARG A 32 8.84 -5.95 12.03
N ALA A 33 8.49 -6.51 13.18
CA ALA A 33 9.38 -6.61 14.34
C ALA A 33 10.58 -7.54 14.10
N LEU A 34 10.41 -8.56 13.25
CA LEU A 34 11.48 -9.49 12.86
C LEU A 34 12.41 -8.92 11.77
N GLY A 35 11.93 -7.92 11.02
CA GLY A 35 12.71 -7.22 10.02
C GLY A 35 11.82 -6.42 9.07
N ALA A 36 12.36 -5.35 8.51
CA ALA A 36 11.66 -4.61 7.47
C ALA A 36 11.36 -5.54 6.28
N PRO A 37 10.14 -5.50 5.72
CA PRO A 37 9.86 -6.24 4.49
C PRO A 37 10.82 -5.80 3.39
N SER A 38 11.34 -6.76 2.63
CA SER A 38 12.15 -6.45 1.45
C SER A 38 11.34 -5.60 0.47
N THR A 39 12.02 -4.75 -0.30
CA THR A 39 11.37 -3.78 -1.20
C THR A 39 10.34 -4.43 -2.14
N ASP A 40 10.60 -5.68 -2.56
CA ASP A 40 9.67 -6.49 -3.36
C ASP A 40 8.34 -6.80 -2.66
N VAL A 41 8.37 -7.12 -1.36
CA VAL A 41 7.17 -7.51 -0.60
C VAL A 41 6.62 -6.38 0.26
N ALA A 42 7.30 -5.24 0.33
CA ALA A 42 6.88 -4.07 1.09
C ALA A 42 5.57 -3.49 0.56
N ALA A 43 5.40 -3.45 -0.76
CA ALA A 43 4.15 -3.04 -1.41
C ALA A 43 2.97 -3.90 -0.95
N ASP A 44 3.11 -5.22 -1.01
CA ASP A 44 2.05 -6.14 -0.58
C ASP A 44 1.83 -6.09 0.93
N PHE A 45 2.89 -5.90 1.71
CA PHE A 45 2.82 -5.75 3.16
C PHE A 45 1.90 -4.60 3.56
N TYR A 46 2.16 -3.39 3.06
CA TYR A 46 1.33 -2.23 3.36
C TYR A 46 -0.06 -2.34 2.73
N GLY A 47 -0.18 -3.01 1.57
CA GLY A 47 -1.47 -3.28 0.93
C GLY A 47 -2.40 -4.14 1.81
N ILE A 48 -1.88 -5.25 2.33
CA ILE A 48 -2.65 -6.16 3.20
C ILE A 48 -2.96 -5.46 4.53
N LEU A 49 -2.02 -4.70 5.08
CA LEU A 49 -2.23 -3.96 6.33
C LEU A 49 -3.34 -2.91 6.16
N GLY A 50 -3.35 -2.21 5.03
CA GLY A 50 -4.40 -1.27 4.66
C GLY A 50 -5.77 -1.93 4.55
N GLN A 51 -5.87 -3.03 3.81
CA GLN A 51 -7.12 -3.80 3.70
C GLN A 51 -7.60 -4.34 5.05
N ALA A 52 -6.68 -4.84 5.89
CA ALA A 52 -7.01 -5.32 7.22
C ALA A 52 -7.55 -4.20 8.11
N CYS A 53 -6.91 -3.02 8.07
CA CYS A 53 -7.37 -1.82 8.75
C CYS A 53 -8.78 -1.39 8.28
N GLN A 54 -9.10 -1.45 6.99
CA GLN A 54 -10.46 -1.15 6.52
C GLN A 54 -11.50 -2.08 7.14
N ARG A 55 -11.20 -3.38 7.22
CA ARG A 55 -12.15 -4.39 7.74
C ARG A 55 -12.38 -4.30 9.23
N VAL A 56 -11.43 -3.74 9.99
CA VAL A 56 -11.60 -3.47 11.43
C VAL A 56 -12.14 -2.06 11.73
N GLY A 57 -12.46 -1.26 10.71
CA GLY A 57 -12.99 0.10 10.84
C GLY A 57 -11.93 1.20 11.03
N ARG A 58 -10.64 0.90 10.89
CA ARG A 58 -9.53 1.86 10.98
C ARG A 58 -9.28 2.54 9.62
N HIS A 59 -10.27 3.31 9.15
CA HIS A 59 -10.26 3.87 7.80
C HIS A 59 -9.13 4.87 7.53
N GLU A 60 -8.80 5.74 8.49
CA GLU A 60 -7.71 6.72 8.32
C GLU A 60 -6.35 6.05 8.13
N GLU A 61 -6.05 5.06 8.98
CA GLU A 61 -4.80 4.32 8.87
C GLU A 61 -4.76 3.46 7.62
N ALA A 62 -5.89 2.85 7.26
CA ALA A 62 -5.99 2.10 6.01
C ALA A 62 -5.62 2.96 4.80
N GLY A 63 -6.14 4.20 4.73
CA GLY A 63 -5.81 5.12 3.65
C GLY A 63 -4.31 5.40 3.57
N ARG A 64 -3.66 5.66 4.71
CA ARG A 64 -2.20 5.90 4.77
C ARG A 64 -1.39 4.68 4.30
N TYR A 65 -1.78 3.48 4.74
CA TYR A 65 -1.08 2.25 4.35
C TYR A 65 -1.26 1.91 2.87
N LEU A 66 -2.47 2.07 2.33
CA LEU A 66 -2.73 1.84 0.91
C LEU A 66 -1.97 2.84 0.03
N GLN A 67 -1.98 4.12 0.38
CA GLN A 67 -1.20 5.14 -0.34
C GLN A 67 0.30 4.83 -0.34
N HIS A 68 0.82 4.36 0.79
CA HIS A 68 2.22 3.98 0.90
C HIS A 68 2.55 2.75 0.04
N ALA A 69 1.66 1.75 0.01
CA ALA A 69 1.78 0.59 -0.86
C ALA A 69 1.81 0.98 -2.34
N ASP A 70 0.92 1.88 -2.76
CA ASP A 70 0.85 2.36 -4.14
C ASP A 70 2.09 3.16 -4.53
N HIS A 71 2.62 3.98 -3.61
CA HIS A 71 3.86 4.71 -3.83
C HIS A 71 5.04 3.75 -4.06
N LEU A 72 5.15 2.67 -3.27
CA LEU A 72 6.17 1.64 -3.46
C LEU A 72 6.03 0.90 -4.79
N LYS A 73 4.79 0.56 -5.20
CA LYS A 73 4.51 -0.03 -6.51
C LYS A 73 4.87 0.90 -7.66
N ALA A 74 4.63 2.20 -7.50
CA ALA A 74 4.97 3.20 -8.50
C ALA A 74 6.49 3.39 -8.62
N GLN A 75 7.23 3.26 -7.52
CA GLN A 75 8.70 3.32 -7.52
C GLN A 75 9.35 2.05 -8.10
N SER A 76 8.74 0.87 -7.90
CA SER A 76 9.24 -0.39 -8.46
C SER A 76 8.91 -0.56 -9.94
N ARG A 77 7.89 0.14 -10.44
CA ARG A 77 7.59 0.20 -11.88
C ARG A 77 8.61 1.13 -12.56
N PRO A 78 9.26 0.71 -13.66
CA PRO A 78 10.09 1.63 -14.43
C PRO A 78 9.21 2.81 -14.86
N ARG A 79 9.67 4.04 -14.61
CA ARG A 79 8.95 5.28 -14.93
C ARG A 79 8.38 5.17 -16.35
N GLN A 80 7.07 5.03 -16.46
CA GLN A 80 6.41 5.53 -17.66
C GLN A 80 6.25 7.04 -17.46
N PRO A 81 6.61 7.87 -18.45
CA PRO A 81 6.43 9.30 -18.35
C PRO A 81 4.93 9.55 -18.22
N VAL A 82 4.51 10.14 -17.11
CA VAL A 82 3.15 10.68 -16.99
C VAL A 82 3.00 11.74 -18.10
N PRO A 83 1.97 11.68 -18.95
CA PRO A 83 1.58 12.86 -19.72
C PRO A 83 1.13 13.88 -18.68
N GLN A 84 1.84 15.00 -18.57
CA GLN A 84 1.36 16.11 -17.76
C GLN A 84 -0.03 16.49 -18.26
N GLU A 85 -0.98 16.36 -17.35
CA GLU A 85 -2.36 16.79 -17.45
C GLU A 85 -2.41 18.16 -18.13
N ALA A 86 -3.22 18.26 -19.19
CA ALA A 86 -3.42 19.46 -19.97
C ALA A 86 -3.74 20.64 -19.05
N ALA A 87 -2.89 21.67 -19.10
CA ALA A 87 -3.17 22.94 -18.45
C ALA A 87 -4.56 23.45 -18.89
N PRO A 88 -5.40 23.94 -17.97
CA PRO A 88 -6.70 24.49 -18.34
C PRO A 88 -6.49 25.69 -19.27
N VAL A 89 -7.19 25.65 -20.40
CA VAL A 89 -7.43 26.79 -21.28
C VAL A 89 -7.79 28.02 -20.43
N SER A 90 -6.92 29.01 -20.40
CA SER A 90 -7.25 30.36 -19.95
C SER A 90 -6.83 31.31 -21.05
N SER A 91 -7.74 31.48 -22.00
CA SER A 91 -7.75 32.61 -22.91
C SER A 91 -7.79 33.91 -22.12
N PRO A 92 -7.01 34.93 -22.49
CA PRO A 92 -7.42 36.30 -22.29
C PRO A 92 -7.90 36.86 -23.64
N VAL A 93 -9.20 37.02 -23.78
CA VAL A 93 -9.72 38.21 -24.49
C VAL A 93 -9.50 39.37 -23.52
N PRO A 94 -8.93 40.49 -23.97
CA PRO A 94 -9.83 41.60 -24.24
C PRO A 94 -9.46 42.46 -25.47
N SER A 95 -10.51 43.10 -25.96
CA SER A 95 -10.60 44.08 -27.02
C SER A 95 -9.78 45.35 -26.77
N SER A 96 -9.15 45.87 -27.83
CA SER A 96 -9.33 47.24 -28.35
C SER A 96 -8.54 47.44 -29.64
#